data_AF-A0AA96F1N2-F1
#
_entry.id   AF-A0AA96F1N2-F1
#
_cell.length_a   1.000
_cell.length_b   1.000
_cell.length_c   1.000
_cell.angle_alpha   90.00
_cell.angle_beta   90.00
_cell.angle_gamma   90.00
#
_symmetry.space_group_name_H-M   'P 1'
#
loop_
_entity.id
_entity.type
_entity.pdbx_description
1 polymer ?
#
loop_
_entity_poly.entity_id
_entity_poly.type
_entity_poly.pdbx_seq_one_letter_code
_entity_poly.pdbx_strand_id
1 'polypeptide(L)'
;MKNLLLIGLSFLIFSCQKEVRKEDASVEKTCDTASGKKLEMYQMSEMALLMEQMYVDNKRLKERIISGDTIGTFPKHFLKIHTAAMTDESENDDFFKEQAAKYIKSQQMIYEDPKNAKEHFNNGVDACLNCHEQKCGGPIPRIKKLYIKK
;
A
#
# COMPACT_ATOMS: atom_id res chain seq x y z
N MET A 1 -7.70 40.66 48.91
CA MET A 1 -8.54 40.18 50.03
C MET A 1 -9.12 38.83 49.65
N LYS A 2 -8.99 37.87 50.57
CA LYS A 2 -9.77 36.65 50.72
C LYS A 2 -9.57 35.52 49.69
N ASN A 3 -8.70 34.59 50.11
CA ASN A 3 -8.81 33.16 49.83
C ASN A 3 -10.25 32.66 50.04
N LEU A 4 -10.55 31.49 49.45
CA LEU A 4 -10.93 30.27 50.18
C LEU A 4 -12.19 29.57 49.63
N LEU A 5 -12.08 28.22 49.65
CA LEU A 5 -13.12 27.17 49.60
C LEU A 5 -13.60 26.73 48.21
N LEU A 6 -13.80 25.44 47.92
CA LEU A 6 -13.39 24.14 48.47
C LEU A 6 -14.05 23.09 47.55
N ILE A 7 -13.43 21.92 47.38
CA ILE A 7 -14.01 20.57 47.17
C ILE A 7 -15.01 20.36 46.02
N GLY A 8 -14.69 19.36 45.17
CA GLY A 8 -15.68 18.71 44.32
C GLY A 8 -15.15 17.50 43.55
N LEU A 9 -14.73 16.45 44.26
CA LEU A 9 -14.51 15.12 43.69
C LEU A 9 -15.83 14.60 43.09
N SER A 10 -15.91 14.41 41.77
CA SER A 10 -16.93 13.54 41.20
C SER A 10 -16.35 12.72 40.04
N PHE A 11 -15.97 11.51 40.42
CA PHE A 11 -15.66 10.39 39.57
C PHE A 11 -16.99 9.95 38.92
N LEU A 12 -17.21 10.26 37.64
CA LEU A 12 -18.33 9.69 36.87
C LEU A 12 -17.78 8.66 35.89
N ILE A 13 -17.54 7.49 36.47
CA ILE A 13 -17.46 6.19 35.81
C ILE A 13 -18.83 5.85 35.21
N PHE A 14 -18.82 5.60 33.91
CA PHE A 14 -19.40 4.42 33.27
C PHE A 14 -20.67 3.83 33.90
N SER A 15 -21.83 4.09 33.29
CA SER A 15 -22.87 3.06 33.19
C SER A 15 -23.77 3.33 31.99
N CYS A 16 -23.46 2.64 30.88
CA CYS A 16 -24.30 2.57 29.70
C CYS A 16 -25.37 1.50 29.97
N GLN A 17 -26.62 1.93 30.13
CA GLN A 17 -27.77 1.05 30.29
C GLN A 17 -28.08 0.36 28.97
N LYS A 18 -27.77 -0.93 28.87
CA LYS A 18 -28.37 -1.81 27.85
C LYS A 18 -28.91 -3.06 28.54
N GLU A 19 -30.21 -3.04 28.77
CA GLU A 19 -31.02 -4.15 29.24
C GLU A 19 -30.76 -5.40 28.38
N VAL A 20 -30.33 -6.46 29.03
CA VAL A 20 -30.28 -7.82 28.48
C VAL A 20 -31.51 -8.55 29.02
N ARG A 21 -32.46 -8.85 28.13
CA ARG A 21 -33.42 -9.95 28.33
C ARG A 21 -32.90 -11.18 27.60
N LYS A 22 -32.71 -12.26 28.36
CA LYS A 22 -32.47 -13.63 27.87
C LYS A 22 -33.79 -14.40 27.85
N GLU A 23 -33.70 -15.58 27.22
CA GLU A 23 -34.67 -16.68 27.07
C GLU A 23 -35.48 -16.64 25.76
N ASP A 24 -35.55 -17.67 24.93
CA ASP A 24 -34.85 -18.97 24.81
C ASP A 24 -35.28 -19.58 23.45
N ALA A 25 -34.72 -20.75 23.11
CA ALA A 25 -35.19 -21.71 22.10
C ALA A 25 -34.61 -21.60 20.68
N SER A 26 -33.58 -22.44 20.46
CA SER A 26 -33.47 -23.39 19.35
C SER A 26 -34.16 -23.02 18.03
N VAL A 27 -33.40 -22.37 17.16
CA VAL A 27 -33.44 -22.71 15.74
C VAL A 27 -31.99 -22.91 15.35
N GLU A 28 -31.59 -24.18 15.19
CA GLU A 28 -30.51 -24.51 14.26
C GLU A 28 -30.89 -23.84 12.95
N LYS A 29 -30.27 -22.68 12.66
CA LYS A 29 -30.21 -22.21 11.29
C LYS A 29 -29.23 -23.16 10.63
N THR A 30 -29.72 -24.32 10.19
CA THR A 30 -29.10 -25.09 9.14
C THR A 30 -28.88 -24.09 8.01
N CYS A 31 -27.64 -23.65 7.86
CA CYS A 31 -27.22 -23.00 6.65
C CYS A 31 -27.33 -24.09 5.60
N ASP A 32 -28.45 -24.12 4.89
CA ASP A 32 -28.59 -24.88 3.66
C ASP A 32 -27.50 -24.41 2.70
N THR A 33 -26.36 -25.09 2.74
CA THR A 33 -25.27 -24.94 1.78
C THR A 33 -25.69 -25.60 0.47
N ALA A 34 -26.71 -25.03 -0.18
CA ALA A 34 -27.15 -25.38 -1.52
C ALA A 34 -26.59 -24.37 -2.53
N SER A 35 -25.26 -24.38 -2.69
CA SER A 35 -24.55 -24.08 -3.94
C SER A 35 -23.05 -24.15 -3.65
N GLY A 36 -22.46 -25.30 -3.97
CA GLY A 36 -21.03 -25.55 -3.89
C GLY A 36 -20.22 -24.76 -4.93
N LYS A 37 -20.31 -23.42 -4.93
CA LYS A 37 -19.30 -22.60 -5.56
C LYS A 37 -18.19 -22.39 -4.53
N LYS A 38 -17.13 -23.19 -4.64
CA LYS A 38 -15.88 -23.02 -3.90
C LYS A 38 -15.50 -21.54 -4.01
N LEU A 39 -15.58 -20.81 -2.90
CA LEU A 39 -15.05 -19.45 -2.81
C LEU A 39 -13.53 -19.58 -2.91
N GLU A 40 -12.98 -19.40 -4.10
CA GLU A 40 -11.53 -19.35 -4.26
C GLU A 40 -11.02 -18.05 -3.64
N MET A 41 -10.18 -18.20 -2.62
CA MET A 41 -9.45 -17.08 -2.07
C MET A 41 -8.53 -16.52 -3.14
N TYR A 42 -8.63 -15.21 -3.37
CA TYR A 42 -7.74 -14.50 -4.28
C TYR A 42 -6.28 -14.66 -3.81
N GLN A 43 -5.43 -15.19 -4.68
CA GLN A 43 -3.98 -15.23 -4.48
C GLN A 43 -3.32 -14.14 -5.32
N MET A 44 -2.44 -13.38 -4.68
CA MET A 44 -1.62 -12.40 -5.38
C MET A 44 -0.63 -13.15 -6.28
N SER A 45 -0.52 -12.74 -7.54
CA SER A 45 0.56 -13.19 -8.41
C SER A 45 1.92 -12.74 -7.87
N GLU A 46 3.00 -13.38 -8.34
CA GLU A 46 4.36 -12.96 -7.98
C GLU A 46 4.60 -11.49 -8.33
N MET A 47 4.10 -11.04 -9.49
CA MET A 47 4.15 -9.64 -9.90
C MET A 47 3.39 -8.74 -8.94
N ALA A 48 2.18 -9.11 -8.52
CA ALA A 48 1.39 -8.29 -7.61
C ALA A 48 2.05 -8.16 -6.23
N LEU A 49 2.66 -9.24 -5.72
CA LEU A 49 3.46 -9.20 -4.49
C LEU A 49 4.70 -8.30 -4.64
N LEU A 50 5.39 -8.38 -5.79
CA LEU A 50 6.53 -7.53 -6.08
C LEU A 50 6.14 -6.05 -6.13
N MET A 51 5.03 -5.71 -6.75
CA MET A 51 4.53 -4.33 -6.85
C MET A 51 4.18 -3.74 -5.47
N GLU A 52 3.59 -4.54 -4.57
CA GLU A 52 3.34 -4.08 -3.19
C GLU A 52 4.66 -3.90 -2.42
N GLN A 53 5.63 -4.79 -2.59
CA GLN A 53 6.96 -4.63 -1.98
C GLN A 53 7.66 -3.36 -2.49
N MET A 54 7.65 -3.13 -3.81
CA MET A 54 8.18 -1.91 -4.42
C MET A 54 7.50 -0.66 -3.86
N TYR A 55 6.18 -0.69 -3.68
CA TYR A 55 5.44 0.43 -3.10
C TYR A 55 5.92 0.75 -1.67
N VAL A 56 6.03 -0.28 -0.81
CA VAL A 56 6.48 -0.12 0.57
C VAL A 56 7.90 0.44 0.64
N ASP A 57 8.80 -0.06 -0.20
CA ASP A 57 10.19 0.41 -0.23
C ASP A 57 10.30 1.83 -0.79
N ASN A 58 9.52 2.17 -1.83
CA ASN A 58 9.47 3.54 -2.35
C ASN A 58 8.85 4.51 -1.34
N LYS A 59 7.89 4.07 -0.53
CA LYS A 59 7.35 4.90 0.55
C LYS A 59 8.45 5.25 1.57
N ARG A 60 9.28 4.28 1.96
CA ARG A 60 10.41 4.51 2.87
C ARG A 60 11.47 5.40 2.24
N LEU A 61 11.82 5.14 0.98
CA LEU A 61 12.79 5.91 0.22
C LEU A 61 12.35 7.37 0.06
N LYS A 62 11.07 7.61 -0.22
CA LYS A 62 10.46 8.94 -0.27
C LYS A 62 10.76 9.75 1.00
N GLU A 63 10.51 9.17 2.17
CA GLU A 63 10.73 9.87 3.45
C GLU A 63 12.22 10.22 3.65
N ARG A 64 13.13 9.34 3.24
CA ARG A 64 14.58 9.62 3.30
C ARG A 64 14.98 10.76 2.37
N ILE A 65 14.47 10.77 1.13
CA ILE A 65 14.74 11.84 0.17
C ILE A 65 14.22 13.19 0.70
N ILE A 66 13.02 13.21 1.32
CA ILE A 66 12.43 14.44 1.87
C ILE A 66 13.21 14.95 3.09
N SER A 67 13.65 14.05 3.97
CA SER A 67 14.39 14.41 5.18
C SER A 67 15.88 14.70 4.94
N GLY A 68 16.40 14.41 3.75
CA GLY A 68 17.83 14.53 3.44
C GLY A 68 18.68 13.43 4.09
N ASP A 69 18.07 12.31 4.48
CA ASP A 69 18.76 11.15 5.02
C ASP A 69 19.49 10.35 3.91
N THR A 70 20.38 9.47 4.33
CA THR A 70 21.10 8.52 3.49
C THR A 70 20.13 7.65 2.65
N ILE A 71 20.25 7.75 1.33
CA ILE A 71 19.42 7.02 0.36
C ILE A 71 19.72 5.50 0.40
N GLY A 72 20.98 5.14 0.63
CA GLY A 72 21.43 3.75 0.72
C GLY A 72 21.85 3.18 -0.64
N THR A 73 21.50 1.93 -0.91
CA THR A 73 21.87 1.20 -2.13
C THR A 73 20.64 0.71 -2.89
N PHE A 74 20.75 0.60 -4.21
CA PHE A 74 19.67 0.12 -5.07
C PHE A 74 19.17 -1.29 -4.64
N PRO A 75 17.86 -1.45 -4.37
CA PRO A 75 17.28 -2.73 -4.00
C PRO A 75 17.22 -3.67 -5.20
N LYS A 76 18.18 -4.59 -5.31
CA LYS A 76 18.30 -5.53 -6.44
C LYS A 76 17.04 -6.36 -6.71
N HIS A 77 16.17 -6.56 -5.71
CA HIS A 77 14.93 -7.31 -5.90
C HIS A 77 13.95 -6.61 -6.86
N PHE A 78 14.11 -5.31 -7.12
CA PHE A 78 13.30 -4.61 -8.13
C PHE A 78 13.50 -5.20 -9.54
N LEU A 79 14.68 -5.75 -9.83
CA LEU A 79 14.98 -6.38 -11.13
C LEU A 79 14.10 -7.59 -11.43
N LYS A 80 13.45 -8.18 -10.41
CA LYS A 80 12.48 -9.25 -10.61
C LYS A 80 11.26 -8.82 -11.42
N ILE A 81 11.05 -7.52 -11.65
CA ILE A 81 9.96 -7.01 -12.51
C ILE A 81 10.03 -7.57 -13.94
N HIS A 82 11.21 -8.00 -14.39
CA HIS A 82 11.39 -8.59 -15.71
C HIS A 82 11.05 -10.07 -15.78
N THR A 83 10.89 -10.74 -14.64
CA THR A 83 10.78 -12.20 -14.56
C THR A 83 9.62 -12.72 -13.71
N ALA A 84 9.07 -11.90 -12.81
CA ALA A 84 7.99 -12.31 -11.93
C ALA A 84 6.73 -12.67 -12.73
N ALA A 85 6.08 -13.77 -12.36
CA ALA A 85 4.86 -14.23 -13.02
C ALA A 85 3.72 -13.22 -12.83
N MET A 86 3.08 -12.84 -13.94
CA MET A 86 1.87 -12.03 -13.94
C MET A 86 0.63 -12.87 -13.63
N THR A 87 -0.47 -12.21 -13.26
CA THR A 87 -1.77 -12.90 -13.13
C THR A 87 -2.28 -13.37 -14.49
N ASP A 88 -2.07 -12.55 -15.53
CA ASP A 88 -2.32 -12.87 -16.93
C ASP A 88 -0.99 -12.72 -17.70
N GLU A 89 -0.48 -13.80 -18.28
CA GLU A 89 0.79 -13.80 -19.00
C GLU A 89 0.77 -12.90 -20.25
N SER A 90 -0.40 -12.66 -20.84
CA SER A 90 -0.54 -11.77 -22.00
C SER A 90 -0.26 -10.30 -21.68
N GLU A 91 -0.30 -9.91 -20.40
CA GLU A 91 0.09 -8.57 -19.95
C GLU A 91 1.60 -8.35 -20.00
N ASN A 92 2.42 -9.41 -20.14
CA ASN A 92 3.88 -9.32 -20.28
C ASN A 92 4.31 -9.01 -21.72
N ASP A 93 3.77 -7.92 -22.24
CA ASP A 93 4.01 -7.45 -23.59
C ASP A 93 5.13 -6.40 -23.66
N ASP A 94 5.37 -5.90 -24.87
CA ASP A 94 6.46 -4.95 -25.11
C ASP A 94 6.24 -3.62 -24.40
N PHE A 95 4.98 -3.19 -24.25
CA PHE A 95 4.65 -2.00 -23.47
C PHE A 95 5.02 -2.19 -22.00
N PHE A 96 4.65 -3.32 -21.39
CA PHE A 96 5.05 -3.60 -20.00
C PHE A 96 6.57 -3.59 -19.86
N LYS A 97 7.29 -4.27 -20.76
CA LYS A 97 8.76 -4.37 -20.71
C LYS A 97 9.42 -2.99 -20.82
N GLU A 98 8.92 -2.13 -21.70
CA GLU A 98 9.39 -0.76 -21.85
C GLU A 98 9.20 0.05 -20.57
N GLN A 99 8.00 -0.01 -19.97
CA GLN A 99 7.69 0.72 -18.74
C GLN A 99 8.47 0.18 -17.53
N ALA A 100 8.64 -1.14 -17.43
CA ALA A 100 9.48 -1.77 -16.42
C ALA A 100 10.94 -1.31 -16.55
N ALA A 101 11.49 -1.24 -17.78
CA ALA A 101 12.84 -0.74 -18.02
C ALA A 101 12.99 0.74 -17.63
N LYS A 102 12.02 1.59 -17.99
CA LYS A 102 12.00 3.01 -17.56
C LYS A 102 11.99 3.14 -16.04
N TYR A 103 11.12 2.37 -15.37
CA TYR A 103 11.04 2.36 -13.92
C TYR A 103 12.38 1.97 -13.27
N ILE A 104 12.99 0.86 -13.70
CA ILE A 104 14.27 0.39 -13.16
C ILE A 104 15.38 1.41 -13.39
N LYS A 105 15.45 2.01 -14.58
CA LYS A 105 16.43 3.06 -14.87
C LYS A 105 16.25 4.26 -13.93
N SER A 106 15.03 4.75 -13.76
CA SER A 106 14.74 5.84 -12.82
C SER A 106 15.13 5.48 -11.39
N GLN A 107 14.86 4.24 -10.96
CA GLN A 107 15.24 3.78 -9.62
C GLN A 107 16.76 3.71 -9.45
N GLN A 108 17.51 3.26 -10.45
CA GLN A 108 18.98 3.23 -10.40
C GLN A 108 19.57 4.64 -10.33
N MET A 109 19.04 5.58 -11.11
CA MET A 109 19.48 6.98 -11.12
C MET A 109 19.37 7.67 -9.76
N ILE A 110 18.42 7.27 -8.90
CA ILE A 110 18.32 7.79 -7.52
C ILE A 110 19.62 7.55 -6.73
N TYR A 111 20.31 6.44 -6.98
CA TYR A 111 21.53 6.03 -6.28
C TYR A 111 22.80 6.48 -7.01
N GLU A 112 22.76 6.56 -8.34
CA GLU A 112 23.89 7.03 -9.16
C GLU A 112 24.02 8.55 -9.14
N ASP A 113 22.90 9.27 -9.04
CA ASP A 113 22.84 10.73 -8.91
C ASP A 113 21.95 11.17 -7.73
N PRO A 114 22.42 11.00 -6.48
CA PRO A 114 21.67 11.36 -5.29
C PRO A 114 21.28 12.84 -5.21
N LYS A 115 22.02 13.73 -5.91
CA LYS A 115 21.76 15.18 -5.91
C LYS A 115 20.40 15.49 -6.57
N ASN A 116 20.02 14.72 -7.58
CA ASN A 116 18.74 14.85 -8.26
C ASN A 116 17.77 13.70 -7.90
N ALA A 117 17.97 13.05 -6.75
CA ALA A 117 17.15 11.91 -6.30
C ALA A 117 15.65 12.18 -6.33
N LYS A 118 15.21 13.42 -6.00
CA LYS A 118 13.80 13.82 -6.08
C LYS A 118 13.24 13.70 -7.50
N GLU A 119 13.99 14.17 -8.49
CA GLU A 119 13.59 14.11 -9.90
C GLU A 119 13.56 12.66 -10.39
N HIS A 120 14.63 11.90 -10.13
CA HIS A 120 14.71 10.49 -10.51
C HIS A 120 13.61 9.64 -9.85
N PHE A 121 13.30 9.90 -8.58
CA PHE A 121 12.19 9.26 -7.89
C PHE A 121 10.85 9.59 -8.54
N ASN A 122 10.58 10.86 -8.85
CA ASN A 122 9.32 11.26 -9.50
C ASN A 122 9.22 10.67 -10.92
N ASN A 123 10.31 10.59 -11.69
CA ASN A 123 10.35 9.89 -12.98
C ASN A 123 9.99 8.40 -12.83
N GLY A 124 10.41 7.77 -11.73
CA GLY A 124 9.99 6.40 -11.39
C GLY A 124 8.50 6.31 -11.08
N VAL A 125 7.94 7.28 -10.35
CA VAL A 125 6.48 7.37 -10.09
C VAL A 125 5.71 7.56 -11.40
N ASP A 126 6.21 8.37 -12.34
CA ASP A 126 5.63 8.54 -13.68
C ASP A 126 5.58 7.22 -14.44
N ALA A 127 6.66 6.44 -14.41
CA ALA A 127 6.71 5.13 -15.05
C ALA A 127 5.65 4.17 -14.46
N CYS A 128 5.49 4.15 -13.14
CA CYS A 128 4.43 3.39 -12.46
C CYS A 128 3.04 3.82 -12.95
N LEU A 129 2.76 5.12 -12.97
CA LEU A 129 1.45 5.64 -13.37
C LEU A 129 1.14 5.36 -14.84
N ASN A 130 2.09 5.61 -15.74
CA ASN A 130 1.92 5.33 -17.15
C ASN A 130 1.64 3.84 -17.42
N CYS A 131 2.26 2.93 -16.66
CA CYS A 131 1.95 1.51 -16.76
C CYS A 131 0.54 1.19 -16.22
N HIS A 132 0.20 1.71 -15.04
CA HIS A 132 -1.08 1.42 -14.38
C HIS A 132 -2.30 2.09 -15.04
N GLU A 133 -2.11 3.20 -15.74
CA GLU A 133 -3.18 3.85 -16.49
C GLU A 133 -3.52 3.08 -17.78
N GLN A 134 -2.60 2.28 -18.32
CA GLN A 134 -2.76 1.59 -19.61
C GLN A 134 -2.96 0.08 -19.50
N LYS A 135 -2.39 -0.58 -18.49
CA LYS A 135 -2.40 -2.04 -18.35
C LYS A 135 -3.28 -2.51 -17.23
N CYS A 136 -2.82 -2.28 -16.01
CA CYS A 136 -3.46 -2.77 -14.83
C CYS A 136 -3.97 -1.58 -14.04
N GLY A 137 -5.29 -1.46 -13.90
CA GLY A 137 -5.97 -0.42 -13.09
C GLY A 137 -5.73 -0.55 -11.59
N GLY A 138 -4.52 -0.96 -11.18
CA GLY A 138 -4.01 -1.00 -9.83
C GLY A 138 -4.16 0.36 -9.12
N PRO A 139 -3.63 0.51 -7.90
CA PRO A 139 -4.04 1.59 -7.03
C PRO A 139 -3.41 2.95 -7.39
N ILE A 140 -3.79 3.53 -8.54
CA ILE A 140 -3.35 4.84 -9.05
C ILE A 140 -3.43 5.93 -7.96
N PRO A 141 -4.51 6.03 -7.14
CA PRO A 141 -4.55 7.01 -6.06
C PRO A 141 -3.47 6.81 -4.98
N ARG A 142 -3.03 5.56 -4.73
CA ARG A 142 -1.91 5.27 -3.80
C ARG A 142 -0.58 5.67 -4.44
N ILE A 143 -0.38 5.38 -5.72
CA ILE A 143 0.85 5.70 -6.44
C ILE A 143 1.04 7.21 -6.56
N LYS A 144 -0.01 7.98 -6.88
CA LYS A 144 0.04 9.45 -6.93
C LYS A 144 0.46 10.09 -5.60
N LYS A 145 0.24 9.42 -4.46
CA LYS A 145 0.71 9.89 -3.15
C LYS A 145 2.22 9.72 -2.96
N LEU A 146 2.91 8.96 -3.80
CA LEU A 146 4.37 8.83 -3.73
C LEU A 146 5.09 10.09 -4.21
N TYR A 147 4.51 10.88 -5.13
CA TYR A 147 5.17 12.10 -5.61
C TYR A 147 5.73 12.97 -4.48
N ILE A 148 6.95 13.42 -4.69
CA ILE A 148 7.59 14.43 -3.86
C ILE A 148 7.30 15.79 -4.50
N LYS A 149 6.50 16.60 -3.80
CA LYS A 149 6.16 17.95 -4.25
C LYS A 149 7.40 18.86 -4.23
N LYS A 150 7.35 19.92 -5.03
CA LYS A 150 8.39 20.95 -5.10
C LYS A 150 8.65 21.52 -3.71
#